data_AF-A0A7X5DDK2-F1
#
_entry.id   AF-A0A7X5DDK2-F1
#
_cell.length_a   1.000
_cell.length_b   1.000
_cell.length_c   1.000
_cell.angle_alpha   90.00
_cell.angle_beta   90.00
_cell.angle_gamma   90.00
#
_symmetry.space_group_name_H-M   'P 1'
#
loop_
_entity.id
_entity.type
_entity.pdbx_description
1 polymer ?
#
loop_
_entity_poly.entity_id
_entity_poly.type
_entity_poly.pdbx_seq_one_letter_code
_entity_poly.pdbx_strand_id
1 'polypeptide(L)'
;MSTYTSNNILNAVAAAAKTLDERKEEVNRLNVFPVPDGDTGTNMSLTIQSVVGNVANLAIGASAHEVRKAITTGALMGARGNSGVITSQILRGLCEGSQGYDVFDTASVSAAFAKAVEVAFQAVRKPVEGTILTVLRDVAAAARNAEEEGLSTEEALDAIVAEAYASVQRTPDLLPVLKEHGV
;
A
#
# COMPACT_ATOMS: atom_id res chain seq x y z
N MET A 1 -11.39 2.63 -22.86
CA MET A 1 -11.12 3.10 -21.49
C MET A 1 -11.90 2.21 -20.55
N SER A 2 -11.20 1.39 -19.76
CA SER A 2 -11.84 0.64 -18.69
C SER A 2 -12.28 1.60 -17.59
N THR A 3 -13.56 1.57 -17.24
CA THR A 3 -14.07 2.36 -16.12
C THR A 3 -13.85 1.56 -14.84
N TYR A 4 -12.91 1.99 -14.01
CA TYR A 4 -12.73 1.45 -12.68
C TYR A 4 -13.83 1.95 -11.75
N THR A 5 -14.47 1.02 -11.05
CA THR A 5 -15.55 1.28 -10.09
C THR A 5 -15.07 1.02 -8.67
N SER A 6 -15.86 1.44 -7.68
CA SER A 6 -15.63 1.09 -6.27
C SER A 6 -15.45 -0.43 -6.07
N ASN A 7 -16.18 -1.26 -6.83
CA ASN A 7 -16.03 -2.72 -6.76
C ASN A 7 -14.64 -3.20 -7.20
N ASN A 8 -14.01 -2.53 -8.18
CA ASN A 8 -12.64 -2.87 -8.58
C ASN A 8 -11.66 -2.60 -7.43
N ILE A 9 -11.85 -1.52 -6.68
CA ILE A 9 -11.04 -1.19 -5.49
C ILE A 9 -11.26 -2.24 -4.40
N LEU A 10 -12.51 -2.62 -4.11
CA LEU A 10 -12.82 -3.66 -3.11
C LEU A 10 -12.17 -5.01 -3.48
N ASN A 11 -12.25 -5.38 -4.76
CA ASN A 11 -11.62 -6.58 -5.27
C ASN A 11 -10.08 -6.51 -5.17
N ALA A 12 -9.48 -5.35 -5.44
CA ALA A 12 -8.03 -5.15 -5.28
C ALA A 12 -7.60 -5.30 -3.82
N VAL A 13 -8.35 -4.74 -2.87
CA VAL A 13 -8.10 -4.91 -1.43
C VAL A 13 -8.21 -6.38 -1.00
N ALA A 14 -9.25 -7.08 -1.46
CA ALA A 14 -9.43 -8.51 -1.16
C ALA A 14 -8.32 -9.37 -1.77
N ALA A 15 -7.90 -9.07 -3.01
CA ALA A 15 -6.79 -9.74 -3.68
C ALA A 15 -5.47 -9.51 -2.94
N ALA A 16 -5.16 -8.27 -2.56
CA ALA A 16 -3.98 -7.94 -1.78
C ALA A 16 -3.96 -8.67 -0.43
N ALA A 17 -5.09 -8.72 0.27
CA ALA A 17 -5.23 -9.44 1.54
C ALA A 17 -4.92 -10.93 1.38
N LYS A 18 -5.50 -11.57 0.35
CA LYS A 18 -5.29 -12.98 0.06
C LYS A 18 -3.84 -13.28 -0.29
N THR A 19 -3.25 -12.51 -1.22
CA THR A 19 -1.85 -12.71 -1.65
C THR A 19 -0.87 -12.51 -0.50
N LEU A 20 -1.10 -11.49 0.34
CA LEU A 20 -0.24 -11.27 1.50
C LEU A 20 -0.38 -12.38 2.53
N ASP A 21 -1.59 -12.89 2.78
CA ASP A 21 -1.78 -14.02 3.70
C ASP A 21 -1.10 -15.30 3.20
N GLU A 22 -1.17 -15.58 1.90
CA GLU A 22 -0.49 -16.73 1.25
C GLU A 22 1.05 -16.62 1.33
N ARG A 23 1.59 -15.39 1.36
CA ARG A 23 3.03 -15.13 1.37
C ARG A 23 3.57 -14.66 2.73
N LYS A 24 2.74 -14.56 3.77
CA LYS A 24 3.15 -13.95 5.06
C LYS A 24 4.37 -14.61 5.68
N GLU A 25 4.51 -15.94 5.56
CA GLU A 25 5.65 -16.66 6.12
C GLU A 25 6.95 -16.36 5.37
N GLU A 26 6.89 -16.04 4.08
CA GLU A 26 8.05 -15.57 3.33
C GLU A 26 8.43 -14.16 3.77
N VAL A 27 7.46 -13.25 3.90
CA VAL A 27 7.71 -11.90 4.41
C VAL A 27 8.27 -11.95 5.84
N ASN A 28 7.77 -12.85 6.69
CA ASN A 28 8.31 -13.10 8.04
C ASN A 28 9.78 -13.54 7.99
N ARG A 29 10.17 -14.40 7.05
CA ARG A 29 11.57 -14.84 6.87
C ARG A 29 12.50 -13.74 6.38
N LEU A 30 12.00 -12.80 5.58
CA LEU A 30 12.78 -11.65 5.08
C LEU A 30 12.92 -10.53 6.11
N ASN A 31 12.18 -10.59 7.22
CA ASN A 31 12.21 -9.57 8.26
C ASN A 31 13.52 -9.65 9.06
N VAL A 32 14.51 -8.86 8.64
CA VAL A 32 15.82 -8.78 9.29
C VAL A 32 16.13 -7.38 9.84
N PHE A 33 15.24 -6.41 9.62
CA PHE A 33 15.40 -5.02 10.06
C PHE A 33 14.09 -4.42 10.61
N PRO A 34 14.14 -3.63 11.71
CA PRO A 34 15.30 -3.39 12.57
C PRO A 34 15.56 -4.54 13.54
N VAL A 35 14.57 -5.41 13.74
CA VAL A 35 14.63 -6.56 14.65
C VAL A 35 14.05 -7.77 13.91
N PRO A 36 14.76 -8.91 13.84
CA PRO A 36 14.28 -10.12 13.20
C PRO A 36 13.32 -10.89 14.12
N ASP A 37 12.17 -10.30 14.43
CA ASP A 37 11.12 -10.91 15.27
C ASP A 37 10.19 -11.86 14.50
N GLY A 38 10.36 -11.94 13.16
CA GLY A 38 9.66 -12.90 12.32
C GLY A 38 8.15 -12.68 12.24
N ASP A 39 7.66 -11.47 12.52
CA ASP A 39 6.22 -11.19 12.59
C ASP A 39 5.70 -10.20 11.52
N THR A 40 6.58 -9.62 10.71
CA THR A 40 6.23 -8.53 9.77
C THR A 40 5.10 -8.91 8.83
N GLY A 41 5.18 -10.08 8.17
CA GLY A 41 4.15 -10.58 7.28
C GLY A 41 2.84 -10.89 7.99
N THR A 42 2.91 -11.48 9.18
CA THR A 42 1.74 -11.74 10.04
C THR A 42 1.03 -10.44 10.42
N ASN A 43 1.80 -9.43 10.87
CA ASN A 43 1.30 -8.13 11.28
C ASN A 43 0.62 -7.39 10.12
N MET A 44 1.23 -7.40 8.93
CA MET A 44 0.64 -6.79 7.74
C MET A 44 -0.61 -7.57 7.27
N SER A 45 -0.56 -8.90 7.24
CA SER A 45 -1.70 -9.74 6.83
C SER A 45 -2.92 -9.50 7.73
N LEU A 46 -2.76 -9.55 9.06
CA LEU A 46 -3.84 -9.29 10.01
C LEU A 46 -4.42 -7.88 9.86
N THR A 47 -3.57 -6.89 9.56
CA THR A 47 -4.01 -5.51 9.32
C THR A 47 -4.92 -5.42 8.09
N ILE A 48 -4.52 -6.01 6.96
CA ILE A 48 -5.33 -5.98 5.73
C ILE A 48 -6.57 -6.89 5.85
N GLN A 49 -6.50 -8.02 6.56
CA GLN A 49 -7.70 -8.82 6.84
C GLN A 49 -8.74 -8.06 7.66
N SER A 50 -8.32 -7.21 8.60
CA SER A 50 -9.24 -6.32 9.34
C SER A 50 -9.94 -5.33 8.41
N VAL A 51 -9.23 -4.80 7.41
CA VAL A 51 -9.80 -3.97 6.34
C VAL A 51 -10.87 -4.72 5.56
N VAL A 52 -10.56 -5.93 5.08
CA VAL A 52 -11.51 -6.76 4.34
C VAL A 52 -12.77 -7.03 5.16
N GLY A 53 -12.62 -7.36 6.45
CA GLY A 53 -13.76 -7.57 7.34
C GLY A 53 -14.62 -6.31 7.52
N ASN A 54 -14.00 -5.12 7.62
CA ASN A 54 -14.73 -3.85 7.72
C ASN A 54 -15.50 -3.52 6.43
N VAL A 55 -14.85 -3.71 5.28
CA VAL A 55 -15.47 -3.53 3.96
C VAL A 55 -16.63 -4.50 3.75
N ALA A 56 -16.48 -5.77 4.14
CA ALA A 56 -17.52 -6.80 3.97
C ALA A 56 -18.81 -6.51 4.76
N ASN A 57 -18.74 -5.67 5.80
CA ASN A 57 -19.89 -5.25 6.59
C ASN A 57 -20.64 -4.04 6.00
N LEU A 58 -20.19 -3.50 4.86
CA LEU A 58 -20.89 -2.41 4.19
C LEU A 58 -22.18 -2.88 3.51
N ALA A 59 -23.18 -2.01 3.49
CA ALA A 59 -24.40 -2.25 2.75
C ALA A 59 -24.14 -2.29 1.23
N ILE A 60 -24.96 -3.06 0.50
CA ILE A 60 -24.94 -3.05 -0.97
C ILE A 60 -25.19 -1.62 -1.45
N GLY A 61 -24.34 -1.12 -2.34
CA GLY A 61 -24.42 0.24 -2.87
C GLY A 61 -23.81 1.32 -1.97
N ALA A 62 -22.99 0.94 -0.99
CA ALA A 62 -22.22 1.90 -0.18
C ALA A 62 -21.44 2.89 -1.07
N SER A 63 -21.46 4.15 -0.65
CA SER A 63 -20.76 5.24 -1.33
C SER A 63 -19.24 5.07 -1.27
N ALA A 64 -18.52 5.71 -2.19
CA ALA A 64 -17.05 5.73 -2.16
C ALA A 64 -16.51 6.30 -0.84
N HIS A 65 -17.22 7.26 -0.23
CA HIS A 65 -16.88 7.80 1.09
C HIS A 65 -17.00 6.74 2.20
N GLU A 66 -18.08 5.95 2.22
CA GLU A 66 -18.26 4.87 3.20
C GLU A 66 -17.22 3.77 3.02
N VAL A 67 -16.89 3.41 1.77
CA VAL A 67 -15.82 2.46 1.45
C VAL A 67 -14.48 2.94 1.98
N ARG A 68 -14.08 4.19 1.68
CA ARG A 68 -12.85 4.77 2.21
C ARG A 68 -12.82 4.76 3.73
N LYS A 69 -13.93 5.17 4.37
CA LYS A 69 -14.05 5.16 5.84
C LYS A 69 -13.90 3.76 6.42
N ALA A 70 -14.49 2.74 5.80
CA ALA A 70 -14.34 1.36 6.23
C ALA A 70 -12.89 0.87 6.08
N ILE A 71 -12.23 1.24 4.97
CA ILE A 71 -10.81 0.92 4.76
C ILE A 71 -9.94 1.55 5.83
N THR A 72 -10.05 2.87 6.04
CA THR A 72 -9.21 3.57 7.02
C THR A 72 -9.48 3.11 8.45
N THR A 73 -10.73 2.85 8.79
CA THR A 73 -11.12 2.39 10.14
C THR A 73 -10.61 0.97 10.39
N GLY A 74 -10.83 0.05 9.45
CA GLY A 74 -10.36 -1.32 9.55
C GLY A 74 -8.83 -1.40 9.61
N ALA A 75 -8.14 -0.59 8.81
CA ALA A 75 -6.68 -0.55 8.83
C ALA A 75 -6.14 -0.03 10.17
N LEU A 76 -6.73 1.04 10.72
CA LEU A 76 -6.31 1.63 11.98
C LEU A 76 -6.60 0.71 13.17
N MET A 77 -7.79 0.13 13.26
CA MET A 77 -8.18 -0.76 14.35
C MET A 77 -7.49 -2.13 14.27
N GLY A 78 -7.17 -2.57 13.06
CA GLY A 78 -6.49 -3.83 12.78
C GLY A 78 -4.97 -3.77 12.84
N ALA A 79 -4.38 -2.58 12.91
CA ALA A 79 -2.93 -2.39 12.89
C ALA A 79 -2.24 -3.19 14.01
N ARG A 80 -1.27 -4.04 13.63
CA ARG A 80 -0.43 -4.81 14.55
C ARG A 80 1.04 -4.49 14.33
N GLY A 81 1.78 -4.26 15.41
CA GLY A 81 3.21 -3.94 15.34
C GLY A 81 3.52 -2.72 14.46
N ASN A 82 4.79 -2.51 14.16
CA ASN A 82 5.22 -1.36 13.35
C ASN A 82 4.81 -1.51 11.88
N SER A 83 4.94 -2.71 11.31
CA SER A 83 4.60 -2.97 9.90
C SER A 83 3.11 -2.82 9.62
N GLY A 84 2.24 -3.27 10.53
CA GLY A 84 0.80 -3.04 10.44
C GLY A 84 0.42 -1.57 10.62
N VAL A 85 1.06 -0.84 11.53
CA VAL A 85 0.87 0.61 11.63
C VAL A 85 1.26 1.32 10.33
N ILE A 86 2.44 1.05 9.76
CA ILE A 86 2.86 1.67 8.49
C ILE A 86 1.88 1.32 7.37
N THR A 87 1.48 0.05 7.26
CA THR A 87 0.48 -0.41 6.28
C THR A 87 -0.84 0.35 6.44
N SER A 88 -1.29 0.58 7.68
CA SER A 88 -2.51 1.35 7.95
C SER A 88 -2.42 2.79 7.47
N GLN A 89 -1.24 3.41 7.59
CA GLN A 89 -1.01 4.79 7.19
C GLN A 89 -0.89 4.93 5.67
N ILE A 90 -0.32 3.92 4.99
CA ILE A 90 -0.34 3.85 3.52
C ILE A 90 -1.79 3.81 3.02
N LEU A 91 -2.60 2.88 3.52
CA LEU A 91 -4.02 2.75 3.13
C LEU A 91 -4.82 4.01 3.45
N ARG A 92 -4.54 4.64 4.60
CA ARG A 92 -5.15 5.92 4.98
C ARG A 92 -4.80 7.02 3.98
N GLY A 93 -3.53 7.20 3.63
CA GLY A 93 -3.14 8.24 2.69
C GLY A 93 -3.67 8.00 1.27
N LEU A 94 -3.74 6.75 0.80
CA LEU A 94 -4.41 6.39 -0.46
C LEU A 94 -5.90 6.80 -0.44
N CYS A 95 -6.60 6.54 0.68
CA CYS A 95 -7.99 6.96 0.84
C CYS A 95 -8.14 8.48 0.90
N GLU A 96 -7.27 9.18 1.64
CA GLU A 96 -7.32 10.64 1.77
C GLU A 96 -7.02 11.35 0.43
N GLY A 97 -6.02 10.90 -0.32
CA GLY A 97 -5.65 11.49 -1.60
C GLY A 97 -6.69 11.28 -2.71
N SER A 98 -7.53 10.25 -2.60
CA SER A 98 -8.61 9.97 -3.55
C SER A 98 -9.94 10.66 -3.23
N GLN A 99 -10.06 11.42 -2.13
CA GLN A 99 -11.34 12.03 -1.73
C GLN A 99 -11.86 13.08 -2.71
N GLY A 100 -10.96 13.79 -3.40
CA GLY A 100 -11.32 14.85 -4.36
C GLY A 100 -11.64 14.36 -5.77
N TYR A 101 -11.67 13.04 -5.98
CA TYR A 101 -11.84 12.43 -7.29
C TYR A 101 -13.11 11.58 -7.33
N ASP A 102 -13.96 11.86 -8.33
CA ASP A 102 -15.19 11.10 -8.59
C ASP A 102 -14.95 9.87 -9.46
N VAL A 103 -13.81 9.83 -10.17
CA VAL A 103 -13.41 8.75 -11.07
C VAL A 103 -12.05 8.23 -10.65
N PHE A 104 -11.86 6.93 -10.81
CA PHE A 104 -10.55 6.30 -10.65
C PHE A 104 -9.80 6.35 -11.99
N ASP A 105 -8.93 7.34 -12.13
CA ASP A 105 -8.05 7.59 -13.27
C ASP A 105 -6.59 7.84 -12.84
N THR A 106 -5.69 8.03 -13.81
CA THR A 106 -4.26 8.29 -13.57
C THR A 106 -4.02 9.46 -12.59
N ALA A 107 -4.78 10.55 -12.70
CA ALA A 107 -4.66 11.71 -11.81
C ALA A 107 -5.06 11.36 -10.37
N SER A 108 -6.18 10.64 -10.20
CA SER A 108 -6.62 10.18 -8.89
C SER A 108 -5.61 9.22 -8.23
N VAL A 109 -4.96 8.37 -9.02
CA VAL A 109 -3.94 7.40 -8.57
C VAL A 109 -2.68 8.15 -8.14
N SER A 110 -2.19 9.08 -8.95
CA SER A 110 -1.06 9.96 -8.64
C SER A 110 -1.29 10.72 -7.32
N ALA A 111 -2.45 11.37 -7.18
CA ALA A 111 -2.81 12.08 -5.96
C ALA A 111 -2.93 11.17 -4.73
N ALA A 112 -3.48 9.97 -4.89
CA ALA A 112 -3.58 8.97 -3.82
C ALA A 112 -2.18 8.54 -3.32
N PHE A 113 -1.25 8.21 -4.23
CA PHE A 113 0.10 7.82 -3.86
C PHE A 113 0.90 8.97 -3.26
N ALA A 114 0.78 10.18 -3.79
CA ALA A 114 1.41 11.38 -3.21
C ALA A 114 0.97 11.57 -1.75
N LYS A 115 -0.32 11.40 -1.46
CA LYS A 115 -0.84 11.49 -0.10
C LYS A 115 -0.45 10.31 0.78
N ALA A 116 -0.36 9.10 0.23
CA ALA A 116 0.16 7.92 0.92
C ALA A 116 1.59 8.12 1.41
N VAL A 117 2.46 8.71 0.59
CA VAL A 117 3.83 9.08 1.00
C VAL A 117 3.79 10.06 2.18
N GLU A 118 3.04 11.16 2.08
CA GLU A 118 2.93 12.15 3.14
C GLU A 118 2.52 11.52 4.48
N VAL A 119 1.42 10.76 4.48
CA VAL A 119 0.84 10.17 5.69
C VAL A 119 1.73 9.09 6.29
N ALA A 120 2.31 8.19 5.47
CA ALA A 120 3.15 7.11 5.95
C ALA A 120 4.48 7.62 6.52
N PHE A 121 5.12 8.61 5.88
CA PHE A 121 6.37 9.18 6.38
C PHE A 121 6.18 9.97 7.67
N GLN A 122 5.07 10.71 7.83
CA GLN A 122 4.76 11.42 9.08
C GLN A 122 4.53 10.48 10.26
N ALA A 123 4.06 9.25 10.01
CA ALA A 123 3.81 8.26 11.05
C ALA A 123 5.07 7.58 11.59
N VAL A 124 6.21 7.74 10.91
CA VAL A 124 7.47 7.09 11.28
C VAL A 124 8.46 8.14 11.76
N ARG A 125 8.88 8.03 13.04
CA ARG A 125 9.77 9.02 13.69
C ARG A 125 11.11 9.21 12.96
N LYS A 126 11.67 8.14 12.40
CA LYS A 126 12.93 8.16 11.64
C LYS A 126 12.80 7.22 10.43
N PRO A 127 12.30 7.72 9.29
CA PRO A 127 12.24 6.95 8.06
C PRO A 127 13.64 6.48 7.63
N VAL A 128 13.72 5.28 7.06
CA VAL A 128 14.99 4.65 6.64
C VAL A 128 14.86 4.17 5.20
N GLU A 129 15.88 4.44 4.40
CA GLU A 129 15.97 3.93 3.03
C GLU A 129 16.12 2.40 3.01
N GLY A 130 15.69 1.77 1.92
CA GLY A 130 15.65 0.31 1.81
C GLY A 130 14.53 -0.34 2.61
N THR A 131 13.49 0.43 2.97
CA THR A 131 12.27 -0.09 3.61
C THR A 131 11.06 0.06 2.70
N ILE A 132 9.88 -0.41 3.14
CA ILE A 132 8.61 -0.18 2.42
C ILE A 132 8.34 1.30 2.12
N LEU A 133 8.89 2.23 2.91
CA LEU A 133 8.78 3.68 2.66
C LEU A 133 9.54 4.12 1.41
N THR A 134 10.68 3.48 1.10
CA THR A 134 11.40 3.70 -0.17
C THR A 134 10.55 3.26 -1.34
N VAL A 135 10.00 2.03 -1.27
CA VAL A 135 9.12 1.50 -2.32
C VAL A 135 7.91 2.41 -2.52
N LEU A 136 7.27 2.87 -1.44
CA LEU A 136 6.13 3.78 -1.51
C LEU A 136 6.47 5.11 -2.21
N ARG A 137 7.63 5.70 -1.91
CA ARG A 137 8.07 6.93 -2.57
C ARG A 137 8.34 6.71 -4.06
N ASP A 138 9.02 5.62 -4.40
CA ASP A 138 9.40 5.32 -5.77
C ASP A 138 8.15 5.06 -6.63
N VAL A 139 7.17 4.29 -6.13
CA VAL A 139 5.91 4.08 -6.87
C VAL A 139 5.05 5.33 -6.97
N ALA A 140 5.12 6.25 -5.99
CA ALA A 140 4.46 7.54 -6.08
C ALA A 140 5.09 8.43 -7.16
N ALA A 141 6.42 8.35 -7.33
CA ALA A 141 7.10 9.01 -8.44
C ALA A 141 6.70 8.41 -9.79
N ALA A 142 6.60 7.07 -9.90
CA ALA A 142 6.09 6.42 -11.11
C ALA A 142 4.65 6.84 -11.46
N ALA A 143 3.76 6.89 -10.46
CA ALA A 143 2.38 7.34 -10.65
C ALA A 143 2.31 8.79 -11.18
N ARG A 144 3.15 9.67 -10.62
CA ARG A 144 3.26 11.06 -11.06
C ARG A 144 3.81 11.17 -12.48
N ASN A 145 4.87 10.42 -12.82
CA ASN A 145 5.44 10.44 -14.16
C ASN A 145 4.40 9.95 -15.19
N ALA A 146 3.64 8.90 -14.87
CA ALA A 146 2.57 8.41 -15.73
C ALA A 146 1.47 9.47 -15.96
N GLU A 147 1.14 10.27 -14.95
CA GLU A 147 0.23 11.41 -15.08
C GLU A 147 0.81 12.51 -16.00
N GLU A 148 2.08 12.89 -15.78
CA GLU A 148 2.78 13.91 -16.57
C GLU A 148 2.96 13.51 -18.05
N GLU A 149 3.12 12.21 -18.32
CA GLU A 149 3.21 11.62 -19.66
C GLU A 149 1.83 11.39 -20.32
N GLY A 150 0.74 11.55 -19.57
CA GLY A 150 -0.62 11.36 -20.08
C GLY A 150 -0.98 9.90 -20.36
N LEU A 151 -0.37 8.96 -19.62
CA LEU A 151 -0.66 7.53 -19.76
C LEU A 151 -2.08 7.19 -19.33
N SER A 152 -2.65 6.14 -19.92
CA SER A 152 -3.91 5.57 -19.47
C SER A 152 -3.80 5.02 -18.04
N THR A 153 -4.94 4.85 -17.36
CA THR A 153 -4.96 4.29 -16.00
C THR A 153 -4.32 2.90 -15.93
N GLU A 154 -4.51 2.09 -16.97
CA GLU A 154 -3.95 0.73 -17.05
C GLU A 154 -2.42 0.77 -17.18
N GLU A 155 -1.90 1.61 -18.08
CA GLU A 155 -0.45 1.83 -18.24
C GLU A 155 0.19 2.42 -16.98
N ALA A 156 -0.51 3.33 -16.29
CA ALA A 156 -0.05 3.90 -15.04
C ALA A 156 0.05 2.83 -13.94
N LEU A 157 -0.95 1.95 -13.81
CA LEU A 157 -0.92 0.84 -12.85
C LEU A 157 0.20 -0.16 -13.17
N ASP A 158 0.42 -0.47 -14.45
CA ASP A 158 1.53 -1.33 -14.88
C ASP A 158 2.90 -0.70 -14.54
N ALA A 159 3.07 0.59 -14.78
CA ALA A 159 4.29 1.33 -14.42
C ALA A 159 4.55 1.34 -12.91
N ILE A 160 3.50 1.53 -12.10
CA ILE A 160 3.55 1.49 -10.63
C ILE A 160 3.99 0.10 -10.15
N VAL A 161 3.43 -0.97 -10.72
CA VAL A 161 3.80 -2.34 -10.36
C VAL A 161 5.25 -2.64 -10.77
N ALA A 162 5.65 -2.28 -11.98
CA ALA A 162 7.02 -2.46 -12.45
C ALA A 162 8.03 -1.73 -11.55
N GLU A 163 7.71 -0.50 -11.15
CA GLU A 163 8.55 0.28 -10.23
C GLU A 163 8.57 -0.32 -8.83
N ALA A 164 7.46 -0.88 -8.34
CA ALA A 164 7.43 -1.56 -7.04
C ALA A 164 8.43 -2.74 -7.01
N TYR A 165 8.45 -3.57 -8.04
CA TYR A 165 9.40 -4.68 -8.18
C TYR A 165 10.84 -4.18 -8.27
N ALA A 166 11.10 -3.18 -9.11
CA ALA A 166 12.42 -2.61 -9.29
C ALA A 166 12.94 -1.97 -7.98
N SER A 167 12.08 -1.26 -7.24
CA SER A 167 12.43 -0.63 -5.96
C SER A 167 12.76 -1.68 -4.89
N VAL A 168 11.94 -2.74 -4.76
CA VAL A 168 12.23 -3.87 -3.86
C VAL A 168 13.60 -4.49 -4.16
N GLN A 169 13.97 -4.66 -5.44
CA GLN A 169 15.28 -5.20 -5.81
C GLN A 169 16.44 -4.28 -5.42
N ARG A 170 16.23 -2.97 -5.34
CA ARG A 170 17.26 -2.00 -4.94
C ARG A 170 17.38 -1.84 -3.43
N THR A 171 16.39 -2.26 -2.64
CA THR A 171 16.44 -2.05 -1.18
C THR A 171 17.68 -2.64 -0.50
N PRO A 172 18.24 -3.79 -0.89
CA PRO A 172 19.46 -4.32 -0.25
C PRO A 172 20.71 -3.46 -0.48
N ASP A 173 20.77 -2.70 -1.57
CA ASP A 173 21.87 -1.77 -1.83
C ASP A 173 21.72 -0.45 -1.05
N LEU A 174 20.50 -0.12 -0.61
CA LEU A 174 20.20 1.07 0.20
C LEU A 174 20.30 0.80 1.70
N LEU A 175 20.11 -0.45 2.12
CA LEU A 175 20.12 -0.85 3.52
C LEU A 175 21.01 -2.09 3.71
N PRO A 176 22.30 -1.91 4.03
CA PRO A 176 23.31 -2.97 4.01
C PRO A 176 22.96 -4.23 4.82
N VAL A 177 22.24 -4.09 5.94
CA VAL A 177 21.84 -5.23 6.79
C VAL A 177 20.98 -6.26 6.05
N LEU A 178 20.21 -5.84 5.03
CA LEU A 178 19.44 -6.77 4.20
C LEU A 178 20.38 -7.70 3.44
N LYS A 179 21.36 -7.12 2.74
CA LYS A 179 22.37 -7.85 1.97
C LYS A 179 23.24 -8.77 2.84
N GLU A 180 23.59 -8.32 4.05
CA GLU A 180 24.33 -9.12 5.03
C GLU A 180 23.56 -10.39 5.45
N HIS A 181 22.22 -10.36 5.45
CA HIS A 181 21.37 -11.50 5.78
C HIS A 181 20.89 -12.28 4.55
N GLY A 182 21.41 -11.97 3.36
CA GLY A 182 21.04 -12.65 2.11
C GLY A 182 19.59 -12.40 1.68
N VAL A 183 19.01 -11.27 2.13
CA VAL A 183 17.73 -10.74 1.66
C VAL A 183 17.92 -9.98 0.35
#